data_AF-A0A932XXA8-F1
#
_entry.id   AF-A0A932XXA8-F1
#
_cell.length_a   1.000
_cell.length_b   1.000
_cell.length_c   1.000
_cell.angle_alpha   90.00
_cell.angle_beta   90.00
_cell.angle_gamma   90.00
#
_symmetry.space_group_name_H-M   'P 1'
#
loop_
_entity.id
_entity.type
_entity.pdbx_description
1 polymer ?
#
loop_
_entity_poly.entity_id
_entity_poly.type
_entity_poly.pdbx_seq_one_letter_code
_entity_poly.pdbx_strand_id
1 'polypeptide(L)'
;MRGTSEAAVGQFLQFESQPGWDHVGRADESPTPAQPIDQSPYHRFREHVLDRPGAAKTRWIRHLEPGESIPEDGWIHEHGRRQAKVVASLIRSEAAQGRVFSAQERADLLTTALYHDVPELLTENGDVHWSIRSDADEATEQQAYLRLIETTVPPELRARFLRALYLSHDPEGKQTELGQFFAMSERVGYLQTAFDTFTAQPIERWEGLTWETCTNIFPLIVDDANRYPSAREFLTRHRATVTEVLRLLQSEAAFRQYAPKNGTRHAWESWEAYRNQFDAIAHQLGEITEPREIYFPLDDLTSEELAA
;
A
#
# COMPACT_ATOMS: atom_id res chain seq x y z
N MET A 1 6.82 -29.63 8.82
CA MET A 1 5.40 -29.75 8.46
C MET A 1 5.18 -28.91 7.23
N ARG A 2 4.99 -29.54 6.06
CA ARG A 2 4.60 -28.91 4.79
C ARG A 2 3.13 -29.31 4.63
N GLY A 3 2.18 -28.36 4.56
CA GLY A 3 0.77 -28.77 4.51
C GLY A 3 -0.31 -27.67 4.53
N THR A 4 0.04 -26.38 4.61
CA THR A 4 -0.96 -25.29 4.60
C THR A 4 -0.91 -24.42 3.34
N SER A 5 0.22 -24.34 2.63
CA SER A 5 0.31 -23.60 1.35
C SER A 5 -0.32 -24.36 0.19
N GLU A 6 -0.19 -25.70 0.14
CA GLU A 6 -0.75 -26.51 -0.96
C GLU A 6 -2.29 -26.55 -0.97
N ALA A 7 -2.95 -26.36 0.18
CA ALA A 7 -4.41 -26.32 0.26
C ALA A 7 -5.00 -25.01 -0.29
N ALA A 8 -4.33 -23.88 -0.03
CA ALA A 8 -4.70 -22.57 -0.58
C ALA A 8 -4.39 -22.48 -2.09
N VAL A 9 -3.24 -22.99 -2.52
CA VAL A 9 -2.88 -23.14 -3.95
C VAL A 9 -3.82 -24.12 -4.66
N GLY A 10 -4.25 -25.19 -3.99
CA GLY A 10 -5.19 -26.17 -4.53
C GLY A 10 -6.60 -25.62 -4.78
N GLN A 11 -7.07 -24.68 -3.96
CA GLN A 11 -8.35 -23.98 -4.18
C GLN A 11 -8.25 -22.96 -5.33
N PHE A 12 -7.08 -22.33 -5.52
CA PHE A 12 -6.80 -21.42 -6.63
C PHE A 12 -6.74 -22.16 -7.98
N LEU A 13 -6.02 -23.29 -8.05
CA LEU A 13 -5.91 -24.13 -9.26
C LEU A 13 -7.23 -24.82 -9.65
N GLN A 14 -8.11 -25.11 -8.69
CA GLN A 14 -9.46 -25.59 -9.00
C GLN A 14 -10.32 -24.51 -9.71
N PHE A 15 -10.01 -23.23 -9.51
CA PHE A 15 -10.75 -22.11 -10.12
C PHE A 15 -10.37 -21.87 -11.59
N GLU A 16 -9.10 -22.08 -11.96
CA GLU A 16 -8.64 -22.03 -13.37
C GLU A 16 -9.28 -23.11 -14.26
N SER A 17 -9.80 -24.18 -13.66
CA SER A 17 -10.42 -25.30 -14.40
C SER A 17 -11.89 -25.08 -14.79
N GLN A 18 -12.48 -23.91 -14.48
CA GLN A 18 -13.86 -23.62 -14.85
C GLN A 18 -13.97 -23.17 -16.32
N PRO A 19 -14.89 -23.76 -17.13
CA PRO A 19 -15.07 -23.37 -18.53
C PRO A 19 -15.57 -21.93 -18.62
N GLY A 20 -14.78 -21.05 -19.24
CA GLY A 20 -15.05 -19.62 -19.37
C GLY A 20 -13.78 -18.75 -19.43
N TRP A 21 -12.64 -19.30 -19.02
CA TRP A 21 -11.31 -18.71 -19.20
C TRP A 21 -10.75 -18.99 -20.59
N ASP A 22 -11.37 -18.45 -21.63
CA ASP A 22 -10.69 -18.31 -22.92
C ASP A 22 -9.88 -17.02 -22.89
N HIS A 23 -8.56 -17.17 -22.78
CA HIS A 23 -7.64 -16.15 -23.25
C HIS A 23 -7.99 -15.87 -24.72
N VAL A 24 -8.12 -14.60 -25.09
CA VAL A 24 -8.49 -14.08 -26.44
C VAL A 24 -9.98 -13.68 -26.54
N GLY A 25 -10.31 -12.53 -25.95
CA GLY A 25 -11.43 -11.70 -26.38
C GLY A 25 -10.91 -10.58 -27.27
N ARG A 26 -11.05 -10.73 -28.60
CA ARG A 26 -10.83 -9.64 -29.56
C ARG A 26 -11.79 -8.49 -29.23
N ALA A 27 -11.25 -7.28 -29.18
CA ALA A 27 -12.02 -6.06 -29.12
C ALA A 27 -12.69 -5.83 -30.49
N ASP A 28 -13.94 -6.24 -30.61
CA ASP A 28 -14.90 -5.71 -31.57
C ASP A 28 -16.27 -5.87 -30.94
N GLU A 29 -16.72 -4.85 -30.20
CA GLU A 29 -18.14 -4.46 -30.07
C GLU A 29 -18.24 -3.19 -29.22
N SER A 30 -19.11 -2.27 -29.68
CA SER A 30 -19.33 -0.94 -29.13
C SER A 30 -19.68 -0.97 -27.63
N PRO A 31 -19.31 0.05 -26.83
CA PRO A 31 -19.54 0.04 -25.39
C PRO A 31 -21.04 -0.01 -25.10
N THR A 32 -21.49 -1.12 -24.51
CA THR A 32 -22.82 -1.21 -23.92
C THR A 32 -22.84 -0.29 -22.68
N PRO A 33 -23.88 0.53 -22.47
CA PRO A 33 -23.96 1.41 -21.30
C PRO A 33 -23.79 0.58 -20.02
N ALA A 34 -22.82 0.96 -19.17
CA ALA A 34 -22.59 0.30 -17.90
C ALA A 34 -23.89 0.28 -17.10
N GLN A 35 -24.38 -0.92 -16.79
CA GLN A 35 -25.49 -1.03 -15.84
C GLN A 35 -25.03 -0.53 -14.47
N PRO A 36 -25.89 0.20 -13.73
CA PRO A 36 -25.53 0.67 -12.39
C PRO A 36 -25.18 -0.55 -11.52
N ILE A 37 -23.95 -0.56 -11.00
CA ILE A 37 -23.51 -1.55 -10.03
C ILE A 37 -24.46 -1.43 -8.83
N ASP A 38 -25.20 -2.50 -8.54
CA ASP A 38 -26.02 -2.58 -7.33
C ASP A 38 -25.10 -2.36 -6.12
N GLN A 39 -25.28 -1.24 -5.40
CA GLN A 39 -24.44 -0.85 -4.26
C GLN A 39 -24.71 -1.70 -3.00
N SER A 40 -25.72 -2.58 -3.02
CA SER A 40 -26.16 -3.43 -1.90
C SER A 40 -25.04 -4.32 -1.30
N PRO A 41 -24.22 -5.04 -2.09
CA PRO A 41 -23.11 -5.84 -1.58
C PRO A 41 -22.00 -5.04 -0.89
N TYR A 42 -21.63 -3.90 -1.49
CA TYR A 42 -20.56 -3.03 -1.00
C TYR A 42 -20.99 -2.31 0.28
N HIS A 43 -22.25 -1.87 0.32
CA HIS A 43 -22.86 -1.30 1.53
C HIS A 43 -22.91 -2.32 2.68
N ARG A 44 -23.31 -3.56 2.41
CA ARG A 44 -23.31 -4.62 3.43
C ARG A 44 -21.91 -4.95 3.94
N PHE A 45 -20.91 -5.02 3.06
CA PHE A 45 -19.52 -5.22 3.47
C PHE A 45 -19.05 -4.09 4.38
N ARG A 46 -19.29 -2.83 3.97
CA ARG A 46 -18.97 -1.65 4.76
C ARG A 46 -19.62 -1.69 6.14
N GLU A 47 -20.93 -1.93 6.23
CA GLU A 47 -21.65 -2.02 7.50
C GLU A 47 -21.14 -3.18 8.39
N HIS A 48 -20.76 -4.32 7.80
CA HIS A 48 -20.30 -5.48 8.56
C HIS A 48 -18.86 -5.37 9.07
N VAL A 49 -18.01 -4.62 8.38
CA VAL A 49 -16.55 -4.62 8.59
C VAL A 49 -16.04 -3.27 9.08
N LEU A 50 -16.45 -2.18 8.43
CA LEU A 50 -15.94 -0.83 8.69
C LEU A 50 -16.74 -0.08 9.76
N ASP A 51 -17.98 -0.48 10.03
CA ASP A 51 -18.85 0.18 11.02
C ASP A 51 -18.94 -0.59 12.37
N ARG A 52 -18.12 -1.63 12.59
CA ARG A 52 -18.05 -2.38 13.87
C ARG A 52 -17.10 -1.72 14.90
N PRO A 53 -17.23 -1.99 16.20
CA PRO A 53 -16.34 -1.43 17.25
C PRO A 53 -14.83 -1.73 17.06
N GLY A 54 -14.47 -2.77 16.30
CA GLY A 54 -13.09 -3.07 15.89
C GLY A 54 -12.53 -2.17 14.79
N ALA A 55 -13.36 -1.33 14.16
CA ALA A 55 -12.98 -0.30 13.20
C ALA A 55 -12.21 0.88 13.83
N ALA A 56 -12.19 0.93 15.16
CA ALA A 56 -11.39 1.87 15.94
C ALA A 56 -9.93 1.39 16.13
N LYS A 57 -9.44 0.50 15.27
CA LYS A 57 -8.02 0.15 15.26
C LYS A 57 -7.25 1.14 14.41
N THR A 58 -6.17 1.59 15.00
CA THR A 58 -5.36 2.66 14.46
C THR A 58 -3.99 2.16 14.10
N ARG A 59 -3.51 2.64 12.97
CA ARG A 59 -2.13 2.50 12.51
C ARG A 59 -1.24 3.42 13.34
N TRP A 60 0.04 3.08 13.49
CA TRP A 60 1.06 3.97 14.07
C TRP A 60 0.96 4.38 15.55
N ILE A 61 0.07 3.81 16.38
CA ILE A 61 -0.13 4.24 17.80
C ILE A 61 1.20 4.34 18.58
N ARG A 62 2.17 3.48 18.28
CA ARG A 62 3.46 3.45 18.98
C ARG A 62 4.33 4.69 18.74
N HIS A 63 3.97 5.54 17.78
CA HIS A 63 4.69 6.77 17.43
C HIS A 63 3.97 8.03 17.89
N LEU A 64 2.78 7.92 18.49
CA LEU A 64 2.08 9.06 19.06
C LEU A 64 2.51 9.24 20.51
N GLU A 65 3.00 10.44 20.84
CA GLU A 65 3.26 10.83 22.22
C GLU A 65 1.94 11.00 22.99
N PRO A 66 1.92 10.85 24.33
CA PRO A 66 0.72 11.05 25.13
C PRO A 66 0.09 12.44 24.88
N GLY A 67 -1.12 12.45 24.31
CA GLY A 67 -1.90 13.66 24.04
C GLY A 67 -1.91 14.10 22.57
N GLU A 68 -1.22 13.40 21.68
CA GLU A 68 -1.29 13.66 20.24
C GLU A 68 -2.56 13.07 19.61
N SER A 69 -3.10 13.79 18.61
CA SER A 69 -4.25 13.32 17.83
C SER A 69 -3.81 12.32 16.78
N ILE A 70 -4.56 11.23 16.63
CA ILE A 70 -4.39 10.28 15.54
C ILE A 70 -4.60 11.01 14.20
N PRO A 71 -3.64 10.96 13.26
CA PRO A 71 -3.81 11.52 11.92
C PRO A 71 -5.04 10.92 11.20
N GLU A 72 -5.57 11.59 10.18
CA GLU A 72 -6.73 11.09 9.42
C GLU A 72 -6.46 9.70 8.80
N ASP A 73 -5.23 9.44 8.34
CA ASP A 73 -4.74 8.13 7.85
C ASP A 73 -4.38 7.14 8.97
N GLY A 74 -4.53 7.56 10.23
CA GLY A 74 -4.25 6.75 11.39
C GLY A 74 -5.33 5.70 11.66
N TRP A 75 -6.47 5.71 10.96
CA TRP A 75 -7.49 4.66 11.04
C TRP A 75 -7.37 3.73 9.83
N ILE A 76 -7.38 2.41 10.05
CA ILE A 76 -7.20 1.40 8.99
C ILE A 76 -8.21 1.56 7.83
N HIS A 77 -9.46 1.92 8.14
CA HIS A 77 -10.49 2.09 7.13
C HIS A 77 -10.36 3.39 6.31
N GLU A 78 -9.91 4.48 6.93
CA GLU A 78 -9.61 5.71 6.20
C GLU A 78 -8.32 5.56 5.39
N HIS A 79 -7.37 4.74 5.87
CA HIS A 79 -6.19 4.39 5.11
C HIS A 79 -6.55 3.74 3.76
N GLY A 80 -7.39 2.71 3.74
CA GLY A 80 -7.81 2.08 2.49
C GLY A 80 -8.44 3.06 1.48
N ARG A 81 -9.20 4.06 1.96
CA ARG A 81 -9.77 5.11 1.10
C ARG A 81 -8.72 6.08 0.58
N ARG A 82 -7.84 6.57 1.46
CA ARG A 82 -6.73 7.43 1.07
C ARG A 82 -5.85 6.71 0.03
N GLN A 83 -5.59 5.45 0.27
CA GLN A 83 -4.78 4.61 -0.59
C GLN A 83 -5.42 4.36 -1.95
N ALA A 84 -6.74 4.19 -2.02
CA ALA A 84 -7.46 4.13 -3.28
C ALA A 84 -7.29 5.43 -4.09
N LYS A 85 -7.28 6.59 -3.42
CA LYS A 85 -7.00 7.88 -4.07
C LYS A 85 -5.56 7.96 -4.59
N VAL A 86 -4.59 7.48 -3.81
CA VAL A 86 -3.18 7.38 -4.22
C VAL A 86 -3.05 6.52 -5.47
N VAL A 87 -3.59 5.29 -5.45
CA VAL A 87 -3.58 4.37 -6.58
C VAL A 87 -4.20 5.00 -7.84
N ALA A 88 -5.37 5.62 -7.72
CA ALA A 88 -6.02 6.28 -8.84
C ALA A 88 -5.16 7.43 -9.41
N SER A 89 -4.55 8.24 -8.54
CA SER A 89 -3.63 9.30 -8.96
C SER A 89 -2.39 8.75 -9.69
N LEU A 90 -1.80 7.68 -9.17
CA LEU A 90 -0.64 7.03 -9.79
C LEU A 90 -0.98 6.40 -11.13
N ILE A 91 -2.15 5.75 -11.27
CA ILE A 91 -2.65 5.24 -12.55
C ILE A 91 -2.75 6.36 -13.59
N ARG A 92 -3.23 7.55 -13.20
CA ARG A 92 -3.30 8.71 -14.10
C ARG A 92 -1.91 9.22 -14.50
N SER A 93 -0.98 9.30 -13.55
CA SER A 93 0.42 9.65 -13.84
C SER A 93 1.08 8.66 -14.80
N GLU A 94 0.90 7.36 -14.59
CA GLU A 94 1.39 6.30 -15.48
C GLU A 94 0.81 6.41 -16.90
N ALA A 95 -0.51 6.65 -17.01
CA ALA A 95 -1.19 6.83 -18.28
C ALA A 95 -0.63 8.02 -19.07
N ALA A 96 -0.36 9.13 -18.39
CA ALA A 96 0.22 10.32 -19.00
C ALA A 96 1.68 10.10 -19.49
N GLN A 97 2.32 9.04 -19.02
CA GLN A 97 3.67 8.62 -19.39
C GLN A 97 3.67 7.39 -20.33
N GLY A 98 2.50 6.98 -20.82
CA GLY A 98 2.32 5.96 -21.86
C GLY A 98 1.98 4.56 -21.36
N ARG A 99 1.92 4.34 -20.03
CA ARG A 99 1.53 3.06 -19.44
C ARG A 99 0.03 3.08 -19.12
N VAL A 100 -0.75 2.32 -19.89
CA VAL A 100 -2.22 2.28 -19.73
C VAL A 100 -2.65 0.96 -19.11
N PHE A 101 -3.24 1.03 -17.92
CA PHE A 101 -3.92 -0.11 -17.29
C PHE A 101 -5.28 -0.33 -17.94
N SER A 102 -5.66 -1.58 -18.19
CA SER A 102 -7.00 -1.98 -18.62
C SER A 102 -8.06 -1.70 -17.54
N ALA A 103 -9.34 -1.76 -17.91
CA ALA A 103 -10.43 -1.56 -16.95
C ALA A 103 -10.38 -2.55 -15.78
N GLN A 104 -10.06 -3.82 -16.07
CA GLN A 104 -9.95 -4.86 -15.04
C GLN A 104 -8.77 -4.60 -14.11
N GLU A 105 -7.61 -4.23 -14.64
CA GLU A 105 -6.43 -3.93 -13.82
C GLU A 105 -6.66 -2.74 -12.90
N ARG A 106 -7.36 -1.70 -13.37
CA ARG A 106 -7.75 -0.57 -12.53
C ARG A 106 -8.69 -1.00 -11.41
N ALA A 107 -9.71 -1.80 -11.71
CA ALA A 107 -10.64 -2.31 -10.71
C ALA A 107 -9.94 -3.20 -9.67
N ASP A 108 -9.01 -4.07 -10.10
CA ASP A 108 -8.19 -4.91 -9.22
C ASP A 108 -7.34 -4.05 -8.28
N LEU A 109 -6.62 -3.05 -8.81
CA LEU A 109 -5.77 -2.16 -8.02
C LEU A 109 -6.58 -1.32 -7.01
N LEU A 110 -7.70 -0.76 -7.43
CA LEU A 110 -8.57 0.04 -6.55
C LEU A 110 -9.22 -0.81 -5.46
N THR A 111 -9.68 -2.02 -5.80
CA THR A 111 -10.19 -2.98 -4.80
C THR A 111 -9.10 -3.36 -3.81
N THR A 112 -7.90 -3.63 -4.31
CA THR A 112 -6.74 -3.96 -3.46
C THR A 112 -6.45 -2.81 -2.49
N ALA A 113 -6.36 -1.58 -2.99
CA ALA A 113 -6.14 -0.40 -2.16
C ALA A 113 -7.21 -0.23 -1.08
N LEU A 114 -8.49 -0.34 -1.43
CA LEU A 114 -9.58 -0.17 -0.49
C LEU A 114 -9.60 -1.21 0.64
N TYR A 115 -9.15 -2.43 0.35
CA TYR A 115 -9.45 -3.56 1.21
C TYR A 115 -8.25 -4.40 1.65
N HIS A 116 -7.02 -4.02 1.29
CA HIS A 116 -5.84 -4.80 1.66
C HIS A 116 -5.68 -4.90 3.19
N ASP A 117 -5.87 -3.81 3.94
CA ASP A 117 -5.72 -3.81 5.42
C ASP A 117 -7.00 -4.21 6.18
N VAL A 118 -8.09 -4.58 5.49
CA VAL A 118 -9.32 -5.08 6.17
C VAL A 118 -9.05 -6.23 7.16
N PRO A 119 -8.18 -7.21 6.87
CA PRO A 119 -7.90 -8.30 7.81
C PRO A 119 -7.37 -7.82 9.15
N GLU A 120 -6.65 -6.71 9.20
CA GLU A 120 -6.13 -6.12 10.43
C GLU A 120 -7.27 -5.68 11.37
N LEU A 121 -8.42 -5.28 10.81
CA LEU A 121 -9.63 -5.01 11.60
C LEU A 121 -10.16 -6.27 12.28
N LEU A 122 -9.87 -7.46 11.74
CA LEU A 122 -10.41 -8.75 12.18
C LEU A 122 -9.48 -9.55 13.11
N THR A 123 -8.17 -9.25 13.14
CA THR A 123 -7.20 -9.95 14.01
C THR A 123 -7.18 -9.36 15.42
N GLU A 124 -6.69 -10.07 16.43
CA GLU A 124 -6.58 -9.48 17.78
C GLU A 124 -5.55 -8.35 17.83
N ASN A 125 -4.44 -8.51 17.10
CA ASN A 125 -3.29 -7.61 17.16
C ASN A 125 -3.46 -6.31 16.36
N GLY A 126 -4.43 -6.23 15.44
CA GLY A 126 -4.60 -5.06 14.58
C GLY A 126 -3.49 -4.91 13.56
N ASP A 127 -3.17 -3.65 13.21
CA ASP A 127 -2.00 -3.29 12.41
C ASP A 127 -0.72 -3.62 13.19
N VAL A 128 -0.09 -4.73 12.83
CA VAL A 128 1.19 -5.13 13.41
C VAL A 128 2.30 -4.43 12.65
N HIS A 129 2.92 -3.48 13.34
CA HIS A 129 4.06 -2.73 12.82
C HIS A 129 5.09 -3.62 12.13
N TRP A 130 5.46 -3.25 10.90
CA TRP A 130 6.33 -4.02 10.01
C TRP A 130 7.58 -4.60 10.68
N SER A 131 8.24 -3.78 11.51
CA SER A 131 9.51 -4.16 12.14
C SER A 131 9.43 -5.35 13.10
N ILE A 132 8.24 -5.68 13.61
CA ILE A 132 7.98 -6.80 14.52
C ILE A 132 7.01 -7.83 13.94
N ARG A 133 6.50 -7.59 12.73
CA ARG A 133 5.56 -8.46 12.04
C ARG A 133 6.20 -9.80 11.71
N SER A 134 5.54 -10.88 12.09
CA SER A 134 5.98 -12.25 11.82
C SER A 134 5.18 -12.87 10.67
N ASP A 135 5.71 -13.95 10.08
CA ASP A 135 4.99 -14.72 9.07
C ASP A 135 3.68 -15.31 9.63
N ALA A 136 3.60 -15.51 10.95
CA ALA A 136 2.39 -15.96 11.62
C ALA A 136 1.31 -14.86 11.69
N ASP A 137 1.71 -13.59 11.82
CA ASP A 137 0.78 -12.46 11.76
C ASP A 137 0.19 -12.34 10.35
N GLU A 138 1.04 -12.39 9.31
CA GLU A 138 0.61 -12.39 7.91
C GLU A 138 -0.34 -13.55 7.59
N ALA A 139 -0.03 -14.76 8.04
CA ALA A 139 -0.89 -15.93 7.85
C ALA A 139 -2.24 -15.79 8.58
N THR A 140 -2.23 -15.17 9.77
CA THR A 140 -3.45 -14.95 10.56
C THR A 140 -4.38 -13.96 9.87
N GLU A 141 -3.83 -12.87 9.34
CA GLU A 141 -4.56 -11.89 8.55
C GLU A 141 -5.12 -12.50 7.26
N GLN A 142 -4.29 -13.22 6.48
CA GLN A 142 -4.74 -13.88 5.25
C GLN A 142 -5.93 -14.82 5.51
N GLN A 143 -5.86 -15.62 6.58
CA GLN A 143 -6.96 -16.52 6.96
C GLN A 143 -8.20 -15.76 7.43
N ALA A 144 -8.04 -14.65 8.15
CA ALA A 144 -9.16 -13.80 8.54
C ALA A 144 -9.87 -13.22 7.30
N TYR A 145 -9.11 -12.81 6.29
CA TYR A 145 -9.66 -12.31 5.04
C TYR A 145 -10.43 -13.39 4.28
N LEU A 146 -9.86 -14.58 4.10
CA LEU A 146 -10.53 -15.68 3.40
C LEU A 146 -11.88 -16.02 4.04
N ARG A 147 -11.93 -16.11 5.38
CA ARG A 147 -13.18 -16.32 6.11
C ARG A 147 -14.18 -15.19 5.89
N LEU A 148 -13.73 -13.94 5.86
CA LEU A 148 -14.61 -12.80 5.57
C LEU A 148 -15.22 -12.90 4.16
N ILE A 149 -14.39 -13.20 3.16
CA ILE A 149 -14.84 -13.36 1.76
C ILE A 149 -15.88 -14.47 1.65
N GLU A 150 -15.64 -15.62 2.27
CA GLU A 150 -16.55 -16.76 2.21
C GLU A 150 -17.89 -16.51 2.91
N THR A 151 -17.89 -15.76 4.01
CA THR A 151 -19.07 -15.59 4.87
C THR A 151 -19.90 -14.35 4.56
N THR A 152 -19.25 -13.29 4.06
CA THR A 152 -19.87 -11.95 3.98
C THR A 152 -19.94 -11.42 2.55
N VAL A 153 -18.98 -11.75 1.68
CA VAL A 153 -18.94 -11.24 0.30
C VAL A 153 -19.87 -12.07 -0.60
N PRO A 154 -20.79 -11.43 -1.33
CA PRO A 154 -21.67 -12.13 -2.27
C PRO A 154 -20.89 -12.91 -3.34
N PRO A 155 -21.36 -14.10 -3.76
CA PRO A 155 -20.64 -14.99 -4.66
C PRO A 155 -20.08 -14.30 -5.92
N GLU A 156 -20.87 -13.41 -6.52
CA GLU A 156 -20.54 -12.66 -7.72
C GLU A 156 -19.37 -11.66 -7.54
N LEU A 157 -19.07 -11.25 -6.30
CA LEU A 157 -17.95 -10.34 -6.00
C LEU A 157 -16.72 -11.06 -5.43
N ARG A 158 -16.83 -12.33 -5.02
CA ARG A 158 -15.74 -13.05 -4.33
C ARG A 158 -14.45 -13.07 -5.13
N ALA A 159 -14.54 -13.27 -6.44
CA ALA A 159 -13.37 -13.30 -7.32
C ALA A 159 -12.54 -12.00 -7.23
N ARG A 160 -13.21 -10.85 -7.12
CA ARG A 160 -12.57 -9.53 -7.01
C ARG A 160 -11.84 -9.36 -5.67
N PHE A 161 -12.44 -9.80 -4.57
CA PHE A 161 -11.80 -9.74 -3.25
C PHE A 161 -10.66 -10.77 -3.11
N LEU A 162 -10.81 -11.97 -3.69
CA LEU A 162 -9.72 -12.96 -3.74
C LEU A 162 -8.55 -12.44 -4.57
N ARG A 163 -8.82 -11.72 -5.66
CA ARG A 163 -7.79 -11.05 -6.45
C ARG A 163 -7.08 -9.96 -5.65
N ALA A 164 -7.80 -9.15 -4.88
CA ALA A 164 -7.21 -8.18 -3.98
C ALA A 164 -6.30 -8.84 -2.92
N LEU A 165 -6.76 -9.94 -2.31
CA LEU A 165 -5.96 -10.73 -1.38
C LEU A 165 -4.69 -11.28 -2.04
N TYR A 166 -4.81 -11.81 -3.26
CA TYR A 166 -3.68 -12.32 -4.03
C TYR A 166 -2.62 -11.23 -4.26
N LEU A 167 -3.03 -10.06 -4.75
CA LEU A 167 -2.09 -8.97 -5.06
C LEU A 167 -1.38 -8.39 -3.81
N SER A 168 -2.02 -8.44 -2.64
CA SER A 168 -1.54 -7.79 -1.41
C SER A 168 -0.92 -8.72 -0.37
N HIS A 169 -1.27 -10.01 -0.33
CA HIS A 169 -0.85 -10.95 0.72
C HIS A 169 -0.14 -12.18 0.18
N ASP A 170 -0.49 -12.65 -1.02
CA ASP A 170 0.10 -13.85 -1.58
C ASP A 170 1.53 -13.59 -2.08
N PRO A 171 2.53 -14.45 -1.75
CA PRO A 171 3.90 -14.26 -2.19
C PRO A 171 4.06 -14.20 -3.72
N GLU A 172 3.31 -14.99 -4.48
CA GLU A 172 3.37 -14.98 -5.95
C GLU A 172 2.65 -13.75 -6.51
N GLY A 173 1.50 -13.41 -5.93
CA GLY A 173 0.72 -12.23 -6.32
C GLY A 173 1.50 -10.93 -6.15
N LYS A 174 2.24 -10.79 -5.04
CA LYS A 174 3.16 -9.67 -4.77
C LYS A 174 4.29 -9.54 -5.80
N GLN A 175 4.63 -10.61 -6.54
CA GLN A 175 5.65 -10.57 -7.60
C GLN A 175 5.07 -10.25 -8.98
N THR A 176 3.75 -10.23 -9.15
CA THR A 176 3.13 -9.81 -10.41
C THR A 176 3.32 -8.32 -10.65
N GLU A 177 3.20 -7.88 -11.89
CA GLU A 177 3.35 -6.47 -12.23
C GLU A 177 2.35 -5.55 -11.51
N LEU A 178 1.11 -6.01 -11.34
CA LEU A 178 0.09 -5.30 -10.55
C LEU A 178 0.39 -5.33 -9.06
N GLY A 179 0.84 -6.46 -8.52
CA GLY A 179 1.22 -6.57 -7.10
C GLY A 179 2.40 -5.66 -6.76
N GLN A 180 3.39 -5.57 -7.65
CA GLN A 180 4.53 -4.67 -7.51
C GLN A 180 4.12 -3.20 -7.67
N PHE A 181 3.19 -2.89 -8.58
CA PHE A 181 2.63 -1.54 -8.68
C PHE A 181 1.84 -1.14 -7.43
N PHE A 182 1.05 -2.08 -6.89
CA PHE A 182 0.34 -1.85 -5.63
C PHE A 182 1.31 -1.65 -4.46
N ALA A 183 2.34 -2.48 -4.33
CA ALA A 183 3.37 -2.30 -3.30
C ALA A 183 4.12 -0.96 -3.40
N MET A 184 4.39 -0.49 -4.63
CA MET A 184 4.91 0.86 -4.85
C MET A 184 3.92 1.92 -4.39
N SER A 185 2.63 1.77 -4.71
CA SER A 185 1.61 2.72 -4.28
C SER A 185 1.45 2.80 -2.77
N GLU A 186 1.59 1.69 -2.04
CA GLU A 186 1.63 1.65 -0.56
C GLU A 186 2.75 2.52 -0.02
N ARG A 187 3.96 2.40 -0.59
CA ARG A 187 5.12 3.20 -0.21
C ARG A 187 4.90 4.68 -0.51
N VAL A 188 4.30 5.03 -1.65
CA VAL A 188 3.95 6.42 -1.96
C VAL A 188 2.94 6.96 -0.93
N GLY A 189 1.87 6.21 -0.62
CA GLY A 189 0.86 6.61 0.36
C GLY A 189 1.48 6.83 1.75
N TYR A 190 2.33 5.90 2.18
CA TYR A 190 3.10 6.00 3.43
C TYR A 190 3.96 7.29 3.45
N LEU A 191 4.71 7.56 2.39
CA LEU A 191 5.56 8.75 2.31
C LEU A 191 4.76 10.04 2.29
N GLN A 192 3.58 10.07 1.67
CA GLN A 192 2.70 11.23 1.73
C GLN A 192 2.30 11.52 3.18
N THR A 193 1.83 10.50 3.92
CA THR A 193 1.48 10.65 5.34
C THR A 193 2.70 11.11 6.17
N ALA A 194 3.87 10.54 5.92
CA ALA A 194 5.11 10.92 6.58
C ALA A 194 5.48 12.39 6.32
N PHE A 195 5.44 12.83 5.06
CA PHE A 195 5.83 14.18 4.65
C PHE A 195 4.84 15.24 5.11
N ASP A 196 3.54 14.94 5.10
CA ASP A 196 2.52 15.82 5.68
C ASP A 196 2.80 16.02 7.17
N THR A 197 3.15 14.94 7.88
CA THR A 197 3.50 14.96 9.31
C THR A 197 4.76 15.80 9.58
N PHE A 198 5.82 15.60 8.78
CA PHE A 198 7.07 16.36 8.86
C PHE A 198 6.92 17.83 8.49
N THR A 199 5.91 18.17 7.69
CA THR A 199 5.61 19.57 7.33
C THR A 199 4.79 20.25 8.42
N ALA A 200 3.90 19.51 9.08
CA ALA A 200 3.08 20.02 10.17
C ALA A 200 3.85 20.20 11.49
N GLN A 201 4.85 19.36 11.75
CA GLN A 201 5.64 19.38 12.97
C GLN A 201 7.13 19.07 12.70
N PRO A 202 8.06 19.56 13.54
CA PRO A 202 9.48 19.26 13.39
C PRO A 202 9.76 17.75 13.30
N ILE A 203 10.55 17.33 12.32
CA ILE A 203 10.86 15.92 12.02
C ILE A 203 11.46 15.22 13.26
N GLU A 204 12.23 15.95 14.06
CA GLU A 204 12.91 15.43 15.25
C GLU A 204 11.95 14.92 16.33
N ARG A 205 10.65 15.26 16.25
CA ARG A 205 9.61 14.73 17.15
C ARG A 205 9.10 13.34 16.76
N TRP A 206 9.39 12.90 15.54
CA TRP A 206 8.79 11.72 14.94
C TRP A 206 9.79 10.58 14.80
N GLU A 207 10.54 10.30 15.89
CA GLU A 207 11.76 9.48 15.82
C GLU A 207 11.56 8.14 15.08
N GLY A 208 10.50 7.41 15.43
CA GLY A 208 10.19 6.12 14.80
C GLY A 208 9.69 6.22 13.36
N LEU A 209 8.86 7.22 13.04
CA LEU A 209 8.37 7.46 11.67
C LEU A 209 9.52 7.90 10.75
N THR A 210 10.41 8.76 11.24
CA THR A 210 11.62 9.19 10.54
C THR A 210 12.54 8.01 10.26
N TRP A 211 12.75 7.14 11.25
CA TRP A 211 13.54 5.92 11.08
C TRP A 211 12.93 5.00 10.02
N GLU A 212 11.65 4.62 10.16
CA GLU A 212 10.98 3.69 9.24
C GLU A 212 10.95 4.20 7.80
N THR A 213 10.61 5.48 7.61
CA THR A 213 10.64 6.16 6.30
C THR A 213 12.00 5.98 5.62
N CYS A 214 13.06 6.17 6.39
CA CYS A 214 14.41 6.18 5.88
C CYS A 214 15.01 4.81 5.62
N THR A 215 14.75 3.87 6.51
CA THR A 215 15.40 2.56 6.45
C THR A 215 14.60 1.55 5.66
N ASN A 216 13.27 1.64 5.70
CA ASN A 216 12.42 0.61 5.14
C ASN A 216 11.73 1.08 3.86
N ILE A 217 11.44 2.38 3.73
CA ILE A 217 10.66 2.89 2.58
C ILE A 217 11.54 3.52 1.50
N PHE A 218 12.46 4.41 1.86
CA PHE A 218 13.33 5.07 0.87
C PHE A 218 14.14 4.15 -0.04
N PRO A 219 14.77 3.06 0.45
CA PRO A 219 15.48 2.14 -0.44
C PRO A 219 14.55 1.54 -1.51
N LEU A 220 13.33 1.18 -1.11
CA LEU A 220 12.38 0.50 -1.96
C LEU A 220 11.77 1.46 -2.99
N ILE A 221 11.37 2.67 -2.58
CA ILE A 221 10.76 3.63 -3.51
C ILE A 221 11.77 4.17 -4.54
N VAL A 222 13.06 4.20 -4.21
CA VAL A 222 14.10 4.59 -5.18
C VAL A 222 14.29 3.51 -6.23
N ASP A 223 14.25 2.24 -5.84
CA ASP A 223 14.21 1.13 -6.80
C ASP A 223 12.94 1.20 -7.66
N ASP A 224 11.79 1.45 -7.04
CA ASP A 224 10.53 1.65 -7.75
C ASP A 224 10.62 2.80 -8.75
N ALA A 225 11.32 3.90 -8.45
CA ALA A 225 11.48 5.05 -9.36
C ALA A 225 12.32 4.74 -10.62
N ASN A 226 13.07 3.64 -10.63
CA ASN A 226 13.72 3.12 -11.83
C ASN A 226 12.72 2.42 -12.76
N ARG A 227 11.61 1.91 -12.20
CA ARG A 227 10.62 1.09 -12.91
C ARG A 227 9.32 1.82 -13.22
N TYR A 228 8.85 2.64 -12.29
CA TYR A 228 7.56 3.30 -12.30
C TYR A 228 7.77 4.81 -12.43
N PRO A 229 7.42 5.40 -13.58
CA PRO A 229 7.47 6.83 -13.79
C PRO A 229 6.72 7.65 -12.72
N SER A 230 5.63 7.11 -12.17
CA SER A 230 4.86 7.76 -11.11
C SER A 230 5.62 7.84 -9.77
N ALA A 231 6.37 6.81 -9.39
CA ALA A 231 7.25 6.84 -8.21
C ALA A 231 8.37 7.87 -8.37
N ARG A 232 8.95 7.95 -9.57
CA ARG A 232 9.96 8.96 -9.92
C ARG A 232 9.41 10.37 -9.79
N GLU A 233 8.24 10.62 -10.36
CA GLU A 233 7.56 11.91 -10.28
C GLU A 233 7.29 12.33 -8.83
N PHE A 234 6.84 11.39 -8.00
CA PHE A 234 6.64 11.61 -6.56
C PHE A 234 7.93 12.05 -5.87
N LEU A 235 9.04 11.32 -6.05
CA LEU A 235 10.33 11.66 -5.43
C LEU A 235 10.86 13.01 -5.91
N THR A 236 10.71 13.33 -7.20
CA THR A 236 11.12 14.64 -7.75
C THR A 236 10.35 15.78 -7.11
N ARG A 237 9.03 15.64 -6.96
CA ARG A 237 8.17 16.65 -6.32
C ARG A 237 8.55 16.89 -4.87
N HIS A 238 8.86 15.83 -4.12
CA HIS A 238 9.17 15.90 -2.70
C HIS A 238 10.67 15.99 -2.40
N ARG A 239 11.51 16.31 -3.39
CA ARG A 239 12.98 16.31 -3.28
C ARG A 239 13.50 17.13 -2.10
N ALA A 240 12.90 18.29 -1.81
CA ALA A 240 13.30 19.12 -0.69
C ALA A 240 13.08 18.42 0.66
N THR A 241 11.89 17.87 0.89
CA THR A 241 11.55 17.11 2.10
C THR A 241 12.43 15.87 2.24
N VAL A 242 12.63 15.13 1.15
CA VAL A 242 13.52 13.96 1.14
C VAL A 242 14.95 14.35 1.50
N THR A 243 15.48 15.43 0.91
CA THR A 243 16.85 15.91 1.20
C THR A 243 16.99 16.30 2.68
N GLU A 244 15.99 16.95 3.26
CA GLU A 244 16.02 17.37 4.66
C GLU A 244 15.95 16.17 5.62
N VAL A 245 15.04 15.22 5.35
CA VAL A 245 14.95 13.97 6.11
C VAL A 245 16.26 13.19 6.05
N LEU A 246 16.86 13.08 4.85
CA LEU A 246 18.14 12.41 4.68
C LEU A 246 19.26 13.13 5.47
N ARG A 247 19.30 14.47 5.43
CA ARG A 247 20.28 15.29 6.14
C ARG A 247 20.22 15.10 7.66
N LEU A 248 19.03 15.00 8.24
CA LEU A 248 18.85 14.84 9.69
C LEU A 248 19.51 13.56 10.23
N LEU A 249 19.59 12.53 9.40
CA LEU A 249 20.14 11.24 9.79
C LEU A 249 21.58 11.00 9.33
N GLN A 250 22.25 12.02 8.79
CA GLN A 250 23.65 11.92 8.34
C GLN A 250 24.69 11.89 9.46
N SER A 251 24.28 12.01 10.73
CA SER A 251 25.21 11.88 11.86
C SER A 251 25.00 10.58 12.62
N GLU A 252 26.10 9.99 13.11
CA GLU A 252 26.05 8.81 13.98
C GLU A 252 25.24 9.08 15.26
N ALA A 253 25.29 10.31 15.78
CA ALA A 253 24.51 10.71 16.93
C ALA A 253 23.00 10.65 16.64
N ALA A 254 22.56 11.19 15.50
CA ALA A 254 21.19 11.08 15.04
C ALA A 254 20.81 9.61 14.81
N PHE A 255 21.61 8.84 14.07
CA PHE A 255 21.35 7.42 13.86
C PHE A 255 21.14 6.65 15.18
N ARG A 256 21.99 6.88 16.18
CA ARG A 256 21.86 6.24 17.51
C ARG A 256 20.66 6.74 18.30
N GLN A 257 20.22 7.99 18.09
CA GLN A 257 19.03 8.56 18.70
C GLN A 257 17.77 7.92 18.11
N TYR A 258 17.69 7.86 16.78
CA TYR A 258 16.51 7.42 16.03
C TYR A 258 16.41 5.90 15.85
N ALA A 259 17.51 5.17 15.98
CA ALA A 259 17.52 3.71 15.84
C ALA A 259 16.59 3.07 16.89
N PRO A 260 15.70 2.14 16.48
CA PRO A 260 14.81 1.45 17.38
C PRO A 260 15.63 0.67 18.40
N LYS A 261 15.35 0.92 19.68
CA LYS A 261 16.14 0.39 20.80
C LYS A 261 15.99 -1.13 20.98
N ASN A 262 15.11 -1.82 20.24
CA ASN A 262 14.89 -3.27 20.33
C ASN A 262 14.38 -3.89 19.00
N GLY A 263 15.04 -4.99 18.56
CA GLY A 263 14.39 -6.14 17.92
C GLY A 263 13.79 -6.01 16.52
N THR A 264 14.14 -4.99 15.72
CA THR A 264 13.57 -4.81 14.39
C THR A 264 14.17 -5.76 13.35
N ARG A 265 13.34 -6.27 12.43
CA ARG A 265 13.69 -7.22 11.34
C ARG A 265 14.90 -6.80 10.49
N HIS A 266 15.20 -5.50 10.43
CA HIS A 266 16.42 -4.94 9.84
C HIS A 266 17.18 -4.13 10.90
N ALA A 267 17.95 -4.82 11.74
CA ALA A 267 19.01 -4.15 12.49
C ALA A 267 20.12 -3.81 11.49
N TRP A 268 20.27 -2.54 11.14
CA TRP A 268 21.45 -2.08 10.41
C TRP A 268 22.66 -2.44 11.25
N GLU A 269 23.48 -3.35 10.73
CA GLU A 269 24.60 -3.95 11.48
C GLU A 269 25.63 -2.89 11.89
N SER A 270 25.67 -1.74 11.20
CA SER A 270 26.48 -0.59 11.57
C SER A 270 25.94 0.73 11.01
N TRP A 271 26.36 1.83 11.65
CA TRP A 271 26.22 3.20 11.14
C TRP A 271 26.83 3.37 9.74
N GLU A 272 27.93 2.68 9.44
CA GLU A 272 28.59 2.78 8.13
C GLU A 272 27.75 2.16 7.01
N ALA A 273 27.12 1.00 7.25
CA ALA A 273 26.22 0.37 6.28
C ALA A 273 25.02 1.29 5.98
N TYR A 274 24.45 1.87 7.04
CA TYR A 274 23.38 2.86 6.94
C TYR A 274 23.80 4.08 6.12
N ARG A 275 24.93 4.71 6.47
CA ARG A 275 25.44 5.90 5.79
C ARG A 275 25.70 5.64 4.30
N ASN A 276 26.32 4.51 3.96
CA ASN A 276 26.62 4.17 2.57
C ASN A 276 25.34 4.00 1.74
N GLN A 277 24.29 3.41 2.32
CA GLN A 277 23.00 3.29 1.65
C GLN A 277 22.29 4.64 1.51
N PHE A 278 22.41 5.51 2.52
CA PHE A 278 21.94 6.88 2.46
C PHE A 278 22.60 7.70 1.35
N ASP A 279 23.92 7.59 1.23
CA ASP A 279 24.69 8.26 0.18
C ASP A 279 24.29 7.73 -1.20
N ALA A 280 24.03 6.41 -1.33
CA ALA A 280 23.53 5.82 -2.57
C ALA A 280 22.13 6.32 -2.94
N ILE A 281 21.21 6.42 -1.97
CA ILE A 281 19.86 6.99 -2.16
C ILE A 281 19.97 8.45 -2.58
N ALA A 282 20.78 9.26 -1.89
CA ALA A 282 20.97 10.67 -2.23
C ALA A 282 21.58 10.85 -3.63
N HIS A 283 22.52 9.99 -4.01
CA HIS A 283 23.08 9.97 -5.35
C HIS A 283 22.04 9.63 -6.41
N GLN A 284 21.28 8.55 -6.23
CA GLN A 284 20.22 8.12 -7.15
C GLN A 284 19.14 9.20 -7.31
N LEU A 285 18.73 9.84 -6.21
CA LEU A 285 17.81 10.99 -6.25
C LEU A 285 18.41 12.20 -6.98
N GLY A 286 19.72 12.39 -6.93
CA GLY A 286 20.45 13.42 -7.68
C GLY A 286 20.44 13.17 -9.20
N GLU A 287 20.35 11.92 -9.63
CA GLU A 287 20.25 11.51 -11.03
C GLU A 287 18.81 11.60 -11.59
N ILE A 288 17.80 11.67 -10.71
CA ILE A 288 16.42 11.92 -11.11
C ILE A 288 16.31 13.40 -11.55
N THR A 289 16.35 13.61 -12.87
CA THR A 289 16.21 14.93 -13.51
C THR A 289 14.75 15.30 -13.79
N GLU A 290 14.51 16.60 -14.05
CA GLU A 290 13.25 17.35 -13.94
C GLU A 290 11.93 16.63 -14.29
N PRO A 291 10.84 16.95 -13.56
CA PRO A 291 9.54 16.36 -13.79
C PRO A 291 8.94 16.85 -15.12
N ARG A 292 8.19 15.99 -15.81
CA ARG A 292 7.09 16.49 -16.65
C ARG A 292 5.98 16.89 -15.69
N GLU A 293 5.62 18.18 -15.66
CA GLU A 293 4.51 18.67 -14.85
C GLU A 293 3.20 18.01 -15.29
N ILE A 294 2.81 16.93 -14.62
CA ILE A 294 1.49 16.32 -14.78
C ILE A 294 0.92 16.13 -13.37
N TYR A 295 0.21 17.14 -12.89
CA TYR A 295 -0.38 17.14 -11.55
C TYR A 295 -1.80 16.57 -11.59
N PHE A 296 -2.09 15.65 -10.67
CA PHE A 296 -3.45 15.22 -10.35
C PHE A 296 -3.65 15.39 -8.85
N PRO A 297 -4.41 16.39 -8.38
CA PRO A 297 -4.76 16.49 -6.97
C PRO A 297 -5.55 15.25 -6.54
N LEU A 298 -5.31 14.78 -5.31
CA LEU A 298 -6.07 13.69 -4.69
C LEU A 298 -7.55 14.04 -4.47
N ASP A 299 -7.86 15.34 -4.49
CA ASP A 299 -9.21 15.90 -4.27
C ASP A 299 -10.13 15.77 -5.50
N ASP A 300 -9.60 15.41 -6.67
CA ASP A 300 -10.34 15.36 -7.94
C ASP A 300 -10.94 13.98 -8.27
N LEU A 301 -10.94 13.03 -7.33
CA LEU A 301 -11.57 11.73 -7.58
C LEU A 301 -13.05 11.78 -7.20
N THR A 302 -13.89 11.60 -8.21
CA THR A 302 -15.35 11.56 -8.05
C THR A 302 -15.77 10.30 -7.29
N SER A 303 -16.91 10.36 -6.59
CA SER A 303 -17.48 9.17 -5.95
C SER A 303 -17.81 8.04 -6.95
N GLU A 304 -17.97 8.37 -8.24
CA GLU A 304 -18.16 7.40 -9.32
C GLU A 304 -16.86 6.64 -9.65
N GLU A 305 -15.71 7.31 -9.64
CA GLU A 305 -14.40 6.66 -9.86
C GLU A 305 -14.01 5.71 -8.71
N LEU A 306 -14.49 5.96 -7.49
CA LEU A 306 -14.32 5.06 -6.34
C LEU A 306 -15.34 3.91 -6.31
N ALA A 307 -16.41 3.99 -7.11
CA ALA A 307 -17.50 3.01 -7.13
C ALA A 307 -17.40 1.97 -8.28
N ALA A 308 -16.49 2.15 -9.23
CA ALA A 308 -16.26 1.28 -10.39
C ALA A 308 -15.29 0.12 -10.09
#